data_AF-A0A9P0A2G8-F1
#
_entry.id   AF-A0A9P0A2G8-F1
#
_cell.length_a   1.000
_cell.length_b   1.000
_cell.length_c   1.000
_cell.angle_alpha   90.00
_cell.angle_beta   90.00
_cell.angle_gamma   90.00
#
_symmetry.space_group_name_H-M   'P 1'
#
loop_
_entity.id
_entity.type
_entity.pdbx_description
1 polymer ?
#
loop_
_entity_poly.entity_id
_entity_poly.type
_entity_poly.pdbx_seq_one_letter_code
_entity_poly.pdbx_strand_id
1 'polypeptide(L)'
;MQILACRYGRVLFFIAAASQLVCADNGGLLSSLLGYPDTCVFRGHLHSCTFSLACWLVGGSLEGGCGRSKGQGSHGHMDLVTDWLFTCCIPAKPQIAPAPPPLPATPVRRDETSNFIDRVNSQVECGVPNYNFQKRIIGGDEALFGEFPWQAHIRIAGLQCGGVLVAHKYVATAAHCIHRARLKDIIVFLGELDTENTGQYWEPLPEEPFRIIKKFVHPKFQFKVSQPDRYDLALIKLAKPVRFQDNIIPICLPELGTSFYGASGVIAGWGKTDTKYGKTGTNILHKATVPILSDDECLQWHRQKNIHVELYTEMFCAGHSDGHMDACLGDSGSPLVVQDDLNGRWILAGITSAGFGCAVDHQPGIYHKVALTTNWILKILQEDP
;
A
#
# COMPACT_ATOMS: atom_id res chain seq x y z
N MET A 1 51.32 8.62 2.88
CA MET A 1 51.97 9.86 3.38
C MET A 1 51.67 9.95 4.87
N GLN A 2 52.71 9.99 5.71
CA GLN A 2 52.66 9.99 7.18
C GLN A 2 52.06 11.30 7.74
N ILE A 3 51.45 11.26 8.94
CA ILE A 3 51.97 11.87 10.20
C ILE A 3 50.89 11.87 11.32
N LEU A 4 51.29 11.32 12.49
CA LEU A 4 51.00 11.58 13.93
C LEU A 4 49.84 12.52 14.36
N ALA A 5 49.31 12.54 15.60
CA ALA A 5 49.22 11.71 16.82
C ALA A 5 48.64 12.63 17.93
N CYS A 6 47.81 12.11 18.86
CA CYS A 6 47.66 12.44 20.31
C CYS A 6 46.20 12.20 20.78
N ARG A 7 45.86 11.25 21.67
CA ARG A 7 46.13 11.01 23.12
C ARG A 7 45.32 11.86 24.12
N TYR A 8 44.46 11.14 24.89
CA TYR A 8 43.87 11.38 26.23
C TYR A 8 42.86 12.55 26.40
N GLY A 9 41.68 12.42 27.05
CA GLY A 9 40.98 11.30 27.69
C GLY A 9 39.78 11.78 28.54
N ARG A 10 38.73 10.94 28.65
CA ARG A 10 37.60 10.88 29.64
C ARG A 10 36.63 12.11 29.70
N VAL A 11 35.30 12.02 29.80
CA VAL A 11 34.25 10.98 29.99
C VAL A 11 32.89 11.61 29.58
N LEU A 12 31.88 10.75 29.32
CA LEU A 12 30.44 10.99 29.09
C LEU A 12 29.99 11.37 27.67
N PHE A 13 29.51 10.37 26.92
CA PHE A 13 28.35 10.52 26.04
C PHE A 13 27.44 9.28 26.14
N PHE A 14 26.21 9.53 26.55
CA PHE A 14 25.05 8.68 26.28
C PHE A 14 24.78 8.63 24.75
N ILE A 15 24.06 7.59 24.34
CA ILE A 15 23.20 7.44 23.14
C ILE A 15 23.64 6.39 22.10
N ALA A 16 22.65 5.54 21.80
CA ALA A 16 22.38 4.76 20.59
C ALA A 16 23.16 3.46 20.33
N ALA A 17 22.54 2.34 20.72
CA ALA A 17 22.13 1.29 19.76
C ALA A 17 21.38 0.18 20.51
N ALA A 18 20.03 0.25 20.56
CA ALA A 18 19.16 -0.91 20.79
C ALA A 18 17.69 -0.48 20.79
N SER A 19 17.16 -0.10 19.63
CA SER A 19 15.71 0.04 19.44
C SER A 19 15.32 -0.38 18.03
N GLN A 20 15.54 -1.65 17.71
CA GLN A 20 14.85 -2.40 16.67
C GLN A 20 15.30 -3.85 16.80
N LEU A 21 14.58 -4.63 17.61
CA LEU A 21 14.40 -6.07 17.39
C LEU A 21 13.33 -6.59 18.37
N VAL A 22 12.06 -6.29 18.08
CA VAL A 22 10.92 -7.04 18.64
C VAL A 22 9.88 -7.15 17.53
N CYS A 23 9.97 -8.23 16.74
CA CYS A 23 8.89 -9.18 16.50
C CYS A 23 9.27 -10.12 15.35
N ALA A 24 9.28 -11.43 15.68
CA ALA A 24 9.42 -12.58 14.79
C ALA A 24 10.75 -12.70 14.03
N ASP A 25 11.83 -12.92 14.78
CA ASP A 25 12.89 -13.79 14.25
C ASP A 25 13.03 -15.00 15.18
N ASN A 26 13.22 -16.17 14.59
CA ASN A 26 13.46 -17.41 15.31
C ASN A 26 14.63 -17.19 16.26
N GLY A 27 14.38 -17.29 17.57
CA GLY A 27 15.30 -16.88 18.65
C GLY A 27 16.69 -17.54 18.66
N GLY A 28 17.03 -18.37 17.67
CA GLY A 28 18.34 -18.99 17.51
C GLY A 28 19.45 -18.01 17.09
N LEU A 29 19.18 -17.04 16.20
CA LEU A 29 20.28 -16.24 15.63
C LEU A 29 21.02 -15.37 16.66
N LEU A 30 20.30 -14.87 17.68
CA LEU A 30 20.83 -14.01 18.73
C LEU A 30 21.43 -14.79 19.92
N SER A 31 20.91 -15.97 20.24
CA SER A 31 21.49 -16.86 21.27
C SER A 31 22.84 -17.41 20.82
N SER A 32 22.95 -17.84 19.55
CA SER A 32 24.20 -18.39 19.01
C SER A 32 25.33 -17.35 19.02
N LEU A 33 25.02 -16.08 18.72
CA LEU A 33 26.00 -14.98 18.65
C LEU A 33 26.62 -14.63 20.01
N LEU A 34 25.91 -14.94 21.10
CA LEU A 34 26.33 -14.65 22.48
C LEU A 34 26.85 -15.90 23.23
N GLY A 35 26.94 -17.04 22.54
CA GLY A 35 27.46 -18.31 23.07
C GLY A 35 26.46 -19.10 23.90
N TYR A 36 25.16 -18.85 23.72
CA TYR A 36 24.08 -19.62 24.35
C TYR A 36 23.55 -20.68 23.39
N PRO A 37 23.20 -21.89 23.89
CA PRO A 37 22.55 -22.90 23.07
C PRO A 37 21.15 -22.42 22.65
N ASP A 38 20.72 -22.76 21.43
CA ASP A 38 19.40 -22.33 20.91
C ASP A 38 18.24 -23.10 21.55
N THR A 39 18.53 -24.26 22.15
CA THR A 39 17.56 -25.13 22.82
C THR A 39 18.07 -25.64 24.15
N CYS A 40 17.13 -25.98 25.04
CA CYS A 40 17.34 -26.55 26.36
C CYS A 40 16.42 -27.75 26.54
N VAL A 41 16.77 -28.66 27.44
CA VAL A 41 15.90 -29.78 27.82
C VAL A 41 15.43 -29.56 29.25
N PHE A 42 14.12 -29.46 29.45
CA PHE A 42 13.50 -29.37 30.77
C PHE A 42 12.48 -30.49 30.93
N ARG A 43 12.60 -31.27 32.02
CA ARG A 43 11.75 -32.45 32.30
C ARG A 43 11.60 -33.42 31.11
N GLY A 44 12.67 -33.61 30.32
CA GLY A 44 12.70 -34.53 29.18
C GLY A 44 12.10 -34.00 27.88
N HIS A 45 11.63 -32.75 27.86
CA HIS A 45 11.12 -32.09 26.66
C HIS A 45 12.07 -30.99 26.19
N LEU A 46 12.16 -30.84 24.86
CA LEU A 46 12.97 -29.82 24.22
C LEU A 46 12.21 -28.49 24.22
N HIS A 47 12.86 -27.44 24.69
CA HIS A 47 12.35 -26.08 24.79
C HIS A 47 13.36 -25.10 24.20
N SER A 48 12.92 -23.88 23.88
CA SER A 48 13.78 -22.85 23.30
C SER A 48 14.42 -21.99 24.38
N CYS A 49 15.72 -21.72 24.22
CA CYS A 49 16.40 -20.70 25.00
C CYS A 49 16.04 -19.32 24.43
N THR A 50 15.40 -18.48 25.23
CA THR A 50 14.93 -17.16 24.78
C THR A 50 15.26 -16.10 25.81
N PHE A 51 15.22 -14.83 25.41
CA PHE A 51 15.45 -13.72 26.32
C PHE A 51 14.40 -13.75 27.45
N SER A 52 14.83 -13.64 28.70
CA SER A 52 13.95 -13.83 29.87
C SER A 52 12.73 -12.90 29.86
N LEU A 53 12.90 -11.65 29.40
CA LEU A 53 11.78 -10.71 29.25
C LEU A 53 10.80 -11.14 28.15
N ALA A 54 11.30 -11.70 27.04
CA ALA A 54 10.45 -12.16 25.94
C ALA A 54 9.58 -13.35 26.35
N CYS A 55 10.16 -14.31 27.09
CA CYS A 55 9.39 -15.45 27.63
C CYS A 55 8.32 -14.98 28.63
N TRP A 56 8.66 -14.03 29.50
CA TRP A 56 7.71 -13.47 30.45
C TRP A 56 6.56 -12.69 29.77
N LEU A 57 6.86 -11.91 28.73
CA LEU A 57 5.85 -11.15 27.97
C LEU A 57 4.79 -12.04 27.29
N VAL A 58 5.15 -13.27 26.94
CA VAL A 58 4.21 -14.25 26.36
C VAL A 58 3.58 -15.18 27.41
N GLY A 59 3.78 -14.89 28.70
CA GLY A 59 3.23 -15.68 29.81
C GLY A 59 3.89 -17.04 30.01
N GLY A 60 5.09 -17.27 29.49
CA GLY A 60 5.86 -18.49 29.72
C GLY A 60 6.55 -18.52 31.09
N SER A 61 6.85 -19.71 31.61
CA SER A 61 7.65 -19.87 32.83
C SER A 61 9.14 -19.93 32.52
N LEU A 62 9.93 -19.21 33.32
CA LEU A 62 11.38 -19.07 33.19
C LEU A 62 12.07 -20.21 33.94
N GLU A 63 12.77 -21.10 33.23
CA GLU A 63 13.51 -22.20 33.84
C GLU A 63 15.02 -22.14 33.53
N GLY A 64 15.82 -22.72 34.43
CA GLY A 64 17.26 -22.86 34.23
C GLY A 64 17.59 -23.90 33.15
N GLY A 65 18.76 -23.78 32.51
CA GLY A 65 19.24 -24.77 31.53
C GLY A 65 19.93 -24.19 30.30
N CYS A 66 19.83 -22.88 30.08
CA CYS A 66 20.50 -22.16 29.00
C CYS A 66 21.81 -21.52 29.49
N GLY A 67 22.70 -22.30 30.10
CA GLY A 67 24.01 -21.82 30.56
C GLY A 67 25.07 -21.82 29.45
N ARG A 68 26.06 -20.93 29.54
CA ARG A 68 27.22 -20.94 28.62
C ARG A 68 28.03 -22.23 28.79
N SER A 69 28.34 -22.91 27.69
CA SER A 69 29.21 -24.10 27.70
C SER A 69 30.63 -23.71 28.09
N LYS A 70 31.08 -24.04 29.32
CA LYS A 70 32.48 -23.83 29.76
C LYS A 70 33.34 -25.01 29.32
N GLY A 71 34.34 -24.72 28.49
CA GLY A 71 35.56 -25.53 28.42
C GLY A 71 36.30 -25.51 29.76
N GLN A 72 36.92 -26.65 30.08
CA GLN A 72 37.61 -27.00 31.33
C GLN A 72 38.38 -25.86 32.04
N GLY A 73 38.20 -25.79 33.36
CA GLY A 73 39.24 -25.33 34.28
C GLY A 73 38.81 -24.29 35.31
N SER A 74 38.94 -24.69 36.57
CA SER A 74 39.02 -23.87 37.78
C SER A 74 37.74 -23.43 38.50
N HIS A 75 37.89 -23.51 39.82
CA HIS A 75 36.97 -23.41 40.95
C HIS A 75 35.84 -22.38 40.91
N GLY A 76 34.80 -22.72 41.67
CA GLY A 76 33.56 -21.98 41.83
C GLY A 76 33.74 -20.49 42.09
N HIS A 77 33.08 -19.70 41.25
CA HIS A 77 32.38 -18.50 41.66
C HIS A 77 31.11 -18.40 40.82
N MET A 78 29.98 -18.22 41.49
CA MET A 78 28.66 -18.06 40.89
C MET A 78 28.55 -16.62 40.36
N ASP A 79 28.77 -16.42 39.06
CA ASP A 79 28.65 -15.11 38.42
C ASP A 79 27.17 -14.79 38.14
N LEU A 80 26.49 -14.28 39.18
CA LEU A 80 25.07 -13.92 39.22
C LEU A 80 24.62 -12.83 38.21
N VAL A 81 25.49 -12.35 37.31
CA VAL A 81 25.21 -11.20 36.45
C VAL A 81 25.06 -11.56 34.96
N THR A 82 25.47 -12.75 34.53
CA THR A 82 25.40 -13.12 33.08
C THR A 82 24.42 -14.24 32.74
N ASP A 83 23.97 -15.04 33.70
CA ASP A 83 23.03 -16.16 33.44
C ASP A 83 21.53 -15.80 33.51
N TRP A 84 21.19 -14.50 33.57
CA TRP A 84 19.80 -14.03 33.65
C TRP A 84 19.23 -13.54 32.31
N LEU A 85 20.07 -13.35 31.29
CA LEU A 85 19.61 -12.83 30.00
C LEU A 85 18.79 -13.86 29.21
N PHE A 86 19.19 -15.14 29.22
CA PHE A 86 18.52 -16.20 28.47
C PHE A 86 18.06 -17.32 29.39
N THR A 87 16.81 -17.75 29.22
CA THR A 87 16.15 -18.77 30.03
C THR A 87 15.51 -19.82 29.15
N CYS A 88 15.34 -21.02 29.70
CA CYS A 88 14.58 -22.08 29.05
C CYS A 88 13.09 -21.75 29.16
N CYS A 89 12.48 -21.33 28.04
CA CYS A 89 11.11 -20.83 28.08
C CYS A 89 10.08 -21.95 27.91
N ILE A 90 9.22 -22.11 28.91
CA ILE A 90 8.11 -23.05 28.84
C ILE A 90 6.83 -22.25 28.59
N PRO A 91 6.25 -22.31 27.37
CA PRO A 91 5.01 -21.62 27.09
C PRO A 91 3.89 -22.16 27.99
N ALA A 92 3.10 -21.27 28.58
CA ALA A 92 1.91 -21.69 29.31
C ALA A 92 0.99 -22.47 28.35
N LYS A 93 0.64 -23.71 28.71
CA LYS A 93 -0.40 -24.44 27.98
C LYS A 93 -1.66 -23.57 27.95
N PRO A 94 -2.29 -23.35 26.78
CA PRO A 94 -3.55 -22.63 26.72
C PRO A 94 -4.57 -23.39 27.56
N GLN A 95 -5.06 -22.76 28.63
CA GLN A 95 -6.24 -23.25 29.32
C GLN A 95 -7.42 -23.04 28.39
N ILE A 96 -7.79 -24.10 27.67
CA ILE A 96 -9.03 -24.16 26.90
C ILE A 96 -10.16 -24.16 27.94
N ALA A 97 -10.78 -23.01 28.15
CA ALA A 97 -12.07 -22.95 28.81
C ALA A 97 -13.10 -23.68 27.93
N PRO A 98 -13.98 -24.53 28.48
CA PRO A 98 -15.08 -25.11 27.71
C PRO A 98 -15.96 -23.99 27.15
N ALA A 99 -16.23 -24.04 25.84
CA ALA A 99 -17.11 -23.10 25.18
C ALA A 99 -18.52 -23.13 25.83
N PRO A 100 -19.17 -21.98 26.05
CA PRO A 100 -20.58 -21.96 26.44
C PRO A 100 -21.45 -22.61 25.35
N PRO A 101 -22.57 -23.25 25.72
CA PRO A 101 -23.46 -23.87 24.75
C PRO A 101 -23.98 -22.84 23.74
N PRO A 102 -24.17 -23.22 22.47
CA PRO A 102 -24.58 -22.30 21.42
C PRO A 102 -25.97 -21.74 21.72
N LEU A 103 -26.07 -20.40 21.74
CA LEU A 103 -27.35 -19.71 21.66
C LEU A 103 -28.04 -20.07 20.33
N PRO A 104 -29.38 -20.17 20.31
CA PRO A 104 -30.12 -20.49 19.10
C PRO A 104 -29.80 -19.48 18.00
N ALA A 105 -29.37 -20.00 16.85
CA ALA A 105 -29.01 -19.21 15.68
C ALA A 105 -30.22 -18.40 15.20
N THR A 106 -30.16 -17.09 15.38
CA THR A 106 -30.93 -16.16 14.55
C THR A 106 -30.33 -16.18 13.15
N PRO A 107 -31.15 -16.20 12.07
CA PRO A 107 -30.65 -16.30 10.72
C PRO A 107 -29.92 -15.00 10.35
N VAL A 108 -28.59 -15.02 10.39
CA VAL A 108 -27.76 -13.97 9.79
C VAL A 108 -27.85 -14.14 8.28
N ARG A 109 -28.44 -13.14 7.62
CA ARG A 109 -28.53 -13.05 6.16
C ARG A 109 -27.11 -12.93 5.61
N ARG A 110 -26.58 -14.01 5.03
CA ARG A 110 -25.32 -14.00 4.28
C ARG A 110 -25.46 -13.01 3.13
N ASP A 111 -24.57 -12.02 3.08
CA ASP A 111 -24.57 -11.01 2.03
C ASP A 111 -24.11 -11.65 0.71
N GLU A 112 -24.95 -11.57 -0.32
CA GLU A 112 -24.75 -12.20 -1.63
C GLU A 112 -23.65 -11.50 -2.46
N THR A 113 -23.22 -10.32 -2.03
CA THR A 113 -22.21 -9.45 -2.67
C THR A 113 -20.79 -10.00 -2.63
N SER A 114 -20.36 -10.57 -1.49
CA SER A 114 -19.01 -11.13 -1.33
C SER A 114 -18.76 -12.34 -2.25
N ASN A 115 -19.76 -13.22 -2.38
CA ASN A 115 -19.65 -14.43 -3.23
C ASN A 115 -19.70 -14.15 -4.74
N PHE A 116 -20.06 -12.94 -5.15
CA PHE A 116 -20.12 -12.55 -6.56
C PHE A 116 -18.77 -12.04 -7.06
N ILE A 117 -18.06 -11.23 -6.27
CA ILE A 117 -16.72 -10.70 -6.64
C ILE A 117 -15.72 -11.85 -6.86
N ASP A 118 -15.76 -12.88 -6.01
CA ASP A 118 -14.90 -14.06 -6.13
C ASP A 118 -15.23 -14.93 -7.36
N ARG A 119 -16.46 -14.86 -7.91
CA ARG A 119 -16.86 -15.64 -9.10
C ARG A 119 -16.62 -14.90 -10.41
N VAL A 120 -16.62 -13.56 -10.39
CA VAL A 120 -16.28 -12.74 -11.57
C VAL A 120 -14.77 -12.77 -11.84
N ASN A 121 -13.93 -12.97 -10.82
CA ASN A 121 -12.48 -13.15 -10.92
C ASN A 121 -12.09 -14.64 -11.02
N SER A 122 -12.35 -15.29 -12.16
CA SER A 122 -12.28 -16.75 -12.25
C SER A 122 -10.88 -17.39 -12.16
N GLN A 123 -9.86 -16.74 -11.57
CA GLN A 123 -8.64 -17.38 -11.00
C GLN A 123 -7.60 -16.42 -10.37
N VAL A 124 -7.81 -15.10 -10.38
CA VAL A 124 -6.81 -14.12 -9.88
C VAL A 124 -7.37 -13.27 -8.76
N GLU A 125 -6.63 -13.23 -7.66
CA GLU A 125 -6.94 -12.44 -6.48
C GLU A 125 -6.68 -10.94 -6.75
N CYS A 126 -7.62 -10.08 -6.36
CA CYS A 126 -7.43 -8.64 -6.52
C CYS A 126 -6.33 -8.11 -5.59
N GLY A 127 -5.65 -7.04 -5.99
CA GLY A 127 -4.76 -6.28 -5.13
C GLY A 127 -3.53 -7.06 -4.62
N VAL A 128 -3.20 -8.21 -5.21
CA VAL A 128 -2.02 -9.02 -4.82
C VAL A 128 -1.08 -9.12 -6.02
N PRO A 129 -0.07 -8.23 -6.12
CA PRO A 129 0.93 -8.33 -7.19
C PRO A 129 1.75 -9.63 -7.03
N ASN A 130 2.04 -10.28 -8.16
CA ASN A 130 2.79 -11.54 -8.17
C ASN A 130 4.26 -11.37 -7.73
N TYR A 131 4.79 -10.15 -7.81
CA TYR A 131 6.12 -9.80 -7.32
C TYR A 131 6.00 -8.97 -6.04
N ASN A 132 6.68 -9.41 -4.98
CA ASN A 132 6.80 -8.64 -3.74
C ASN A 132 7.98 -7.68 -3.84
N PHE A 133 7.73 -6.49 -4.40
CA PHE A 133 8.72 -5.40 -4.42
C PHE A 133 8.92 -4.90 -2.98
N GLN A 134 10.12 -5.07 -2.42
CA GLN A 134 10.40 -4.72 -1.02
C GLN A 134 10.09 -3.24 -0.73
N LYS A 135 9.46 -3.00 0.44
CA LYS A 135 8.91 -1.74 0.97
C LYS A 135 9.91 -0.58 1.15
N ARG A 136 10.51 -0.06 0.09
CA ARG A 136 11.21 1.23 0.17
C ARG A 136 10.79 2.13 -1.00
N ILE A 137 9.61 2.74 -0.84
CA ILE A 137 9.08 3.79 -1.73
C ILE A 137 9.22 5.11 -0.95
N ILE A 138 10.29 5.87 -1.23
CA ILE A 138 10.53 7.19 -0.65
C ILE A 138 11.12 8.08 -1.74
N GLY A 139 10.36 9.05 -2.23
CA GLY A 139 10.75 9.87 -3.39
C GLY A 139 9.92 9.52 -4.61
N GLY A 140 9.62 10.51 -5.47
CA GLY A 140 9.06 10.26 -6.79
C GLY A 140 10.03 9.43 -7.62
N ASP A 141 9.89 8.11 -7.55
CA ASP A 141 10.78 7.16 -8.19
C ASP A 141 10.12 6.60 -9.46
N GLU A 142 10.94 6.15 -10.41
CA GLU A 142 10.45 5.31 -11.49
C GLU A 142 9.84 4.02 -10.90
N ALA A 143 8.67 3.65 -11.39
CA ALA A 143 8.04 2.39 -11.02
C ALA A 143 8.79 1.21 -11.67
N LEU A 144 8.74 0.06 -11.02
CA LEU A 144 9.24 -1.18 -11.60
C LEU A 144 8.18 -1.80 -12.52
N PHE A 145 8.64 -2.59 -13.50
CA PHE A 145 7.75 -3.33 -14.37
C PHE A 145 6.80 -4.22 -13.55
N GLY A 146 5.49 -4.07 -13.77
CA GLY A 146 4.47 -4.84 -13.05
C GLY A 146 4.34 -4.50 -11.56
N GLU A 147 4.86 -3.36 -11.09
CA GLU A 147 4.71 -2.93 -9.69
C GLU A 147 3.27 -2.52 -9.34
N PHE A 148 2.59 -1.85 -10.28
CA PHE A 148 1.18 -1.48 -10.17
C PHE A 148 0.39 -2.14 -11.31
N PRO A 149 0.18 -3.47 -11.25
CA PRO A 149 -0.40 -4.25 -12.34
C PRO A 149 -1.88 -3.93 -12.65
N TRP A 150 -2.54 -3.13 -11.82
CA TRP A 150 -3.87 -2.59 -12.07
C TRP A 150 -3.86 -1.24 -12.80
N GLN A 151 -2.70 -0.60 -12.95
CA GLN A 151 -2.57 0.72 -13.57
C GLN A 151 -3.00 0.66 -15.04
N ALA A 152 -3.84 1.61 -15.45
CA ALA A 152 -4.26 1.76 -16.83
C ALA A 152 -3.82 3.11 -17.38
N HIS A 153 -3.28 3.12 -18.60
CA HIS A 153 -2.99 4.33 -19.35
C HIS A 153 -4.11 4.56 -20.38
N ILE A 154 -4.85 5.66 -20.24
CA ILE A 154 -6.00 5.99 -21.08
C ILE A 154 -5.61 7.10 -22.05
N ARG A 155 -5.50 6.74 -23.33
CA ARG A 155 -5.21 7.69 -24.42
C ARG A 155 -6.52 8.14 -25.07
N ILE A 156 -6.75 9.45 -25.09
CA ILE A 156 -7.99 10.08 -25.57
C ILE A 156 -7.65 11.09 -26.66
N ALA A 157 -7.56 10.62 -27.90
CA ALA A 157 -7.00 11.37 -29.03
C ALA A 157 -5.60 11.95 -28.73
N GLY A 158 -5.50 13.21 -28.31
CA GLY A 158 -4.25 13.88 -27.93
C GLY A 158 -4.09 14.17 -26.43
N LEU A 159 -5.05 13.72 -25.61
CA LEU A 159 -5.04 13.82 -24.16
C LEU A 159 -4.70 12.47 -23.54
N GLN A 160 -4.12 12.50 -22.35
CA GLN A 160 -3.83 11.31 -21.55
C GLN A 160 -4.45 11.44 -20.16
N CYS A 161 -4.95 10.33 -19.64
CA CYS A 161 -5.41 10.15 -18.28
C CYS A 161 -4.95 8.78 -17.77
N GLY A 162 -4.93 8.63 -16.44
CA GLY A 162 -4.81 7.33 -15.79
C GLY A 162 -6.15 6.62 -15.64
N GLY A 163 -6.06 5.38 -15.19
CA GLY A 163 -7.19 4.56 -14.79
C GLY A 163 -6.72 3.37 -13.98
N VAL A 164 -7.67 2.56 -13.53
CA VAL A 164 -7.39 1.39 -12.71
C VAL A 164 -8.30 0.23 -13.06
N LEU A 165 -7.72 -0.95 -13.30
CA LEU A 165 -8.45 -2.18 -13.58
C LEU A 165 -9.14 -2.67 -12.31
N VAL A 166 -10.47 -2.71 -12.31
CA VAL A 166 -11.28 -3.15 -11.15
C VAL A 166 -11.93 -4.53 -11.37
N ALA A 167 -12.03 -4.98 -12.62
CA ALA A 167 -12.49 -6.33 -13.00
C ALA A 167 -12.03 -6.68 -14.42
N HIS A 168 -12.20 -7.94 -14.84
CA HIS A 168 -11.78 -8.45 -16.16
C HIS A 168 -12.14 -7.60 -17.38
N LYS A 169 -13.23 -6.83 -17.34
CA LYS A 169 -13.68 -5.98 -18.45
C LYS A 169 -13.85 -4.51 -18.05
N TYR A 170 -13.46 -4.12 -16.84
CA TYR A 170 -13.82 -2.83 -16.28
C TYR A 170 -12.63 -2.08 -15.72
N VAL A 171 -12.48 -0.84 -16.19
CA VAL A 171 -11.48 0.13 -15.71
C VAL A 171 -12.22 1.31 -15.11
N ALA A 172 -11.85 1.69 -13.89
CA ALA A 172 -12.28 2.93 -13.26
C ALA A 172 -11.33 4.07 -13.62
N THR A 173 -11.87 5.29 -13.73
CA THR A 173 -11.11 6.52 -14.01
C THR A 173 -11.92 7.73 -13.56
N ALA A 174 -11.38 8.93 -13.73
CA ALA A 174 -12.10 10.17 -13.47
C ALA A 174 -13.18 10.41 -14.55
N ALA A 175 -14.34 10.92 -14.15
CA ALA A 175 -15.41 11.25 -15.08
C ALA A 175 -15.00 12.40 -16.00
N HIS A 176 -14.28 13.39 -15.49
CA HIS A 176 -13.85 14.54 -16.28
C HIS A 176 -12.98 14.14 -17.48
N CYS A 177 -12.19 13.06 -17.37
CA CYS A 177 -11.39 12.50 -18.45
C CYS A 177 -12.25 12.05 -19.64
N ILE A 178 -13.37 11.35 -19.39
CA ILE A 178 -14.10 10.63 -20.46
C ILE A 178 -15.51 11.15 -20.75
N HIS A 179 -16.08 12.03 -19.92
CA HIS A 179 -17.49 12.42 -20.05
C HIS A 179 -17.83 13.02 -21.42
N ARG A 180 -16.95 13.84 -22.00
CA ARG A 180 -17.11 14.45 -23.35
C ARG A 180 -16.47 13.65 -24.49
N ALA A 181 -15.60 12.69 -24.19
CA ALA A 181 -14.89 11.93 -25.21
C ALA A 181 -15.82 10.92 -25.92
N ARG A 182 -15.61 10.72 -27.22
CA ARG A 182 -16.34 9.68 -27.98
C ARG A 182 -15.63 8.34 -27.78
N LEU A 183 -16.39 7.25 -27.75
CA LEU A 183 -15.83 5.90 -27.50
C LEU A 183 -14.68 5.54 -28.45
N LYS A 184 -14.79 5.92 -29.74
CA LYS A 184 -13.77 5.64 -30.76
C LYS A 184 -12.45 6.40 -30.55
N ASP A 185 -12.46 7.46 -29.77
CA ASP A 185 -11.27 8.28 -29.51
C ASP A 185 -10.52 7.78 -28.26
N ILE A 186 -11.09 6.82 -27.52
CA ILE A 186 -10.53 6.29 -26.27
C ILE A 186 -9.90 4.92 -26.52
N ILE A 187 -8.64 4.77 -26.14
CA ILE A 187 -7.93 3.50 -26.09
C ILE A 187 -7.34 3.34 -24.69
N VAL A 188 -7.56 2.19 -24.07
CA VAL A 188 -7.01 1.84 -22.76
C VAL A 188 -5.85 0.88 -22.94
N PHE A 189 -4.70 1.18 -22.35
CA PHE A 189 -3.53 0.33 -22.31
C PHE A 189 -3.36 -0.22 -20.89
N LEU A 190 -3.15 -1.53 -20.77
CA LEU A 190 -2.86 -2.21 -19.50
C LEU A 190 -1.50 -2.90 -19.60
N GLY A 191 -0.82 -3.06 -18.47
CA GLY A 191 0.51 -3.69 -18.42
C GLY A 191 1.65 -2.82 -18.97
N GLU A 192 1.38 -1.53 -19.16
CA GLU A 192 2.29 -0.49 -19.67
C GLU A 192 3.27 -0.03 -18.56
N LEU A 193 4.54 0.18 -18.91
CA LEU A 193 5.52 0.87 -18.09
C LEU A 193 6.11 2.07 -18.85
N ASP A 194 6.65 1.83 -20.06
CA ASP A 194 7.21 2.84 -20.95
C ASP A 194 6.33 3.08 -22.16
N THR A 195 5.54 4.15 -22.11
CA THR A 195 4.54 4.49 -23.14
C THR A 195 5.10 4.78 -24.53
N GLU A 196 6.42 5.01 -24.64
CA GLU A 196 7.14 5.22 -25.90
C GLU A 196 7.89 3.98 -26.38
N ASN A 197 7.89 2.88 -25.61
CA ASN A 197 8.59 1.63 -25.92
C ASN A 197 10.06 1.88 -26.32
N THR A 198 10.78 2.67 -25.51
CA THR A 198 12.15 3.11 -25.84
C THR A 198 13.17 1.97 -25.86
N GLY A 199 12.82 0.83 -25.24
CA GLY A 199 13.71 -0.32 -25.07
C GLY A 199 14.76 -0.14 -23.97
N GLN A 200 14.62 0.92 -23.15
CA GLN A 200 15.52 1.19 -22.02
C GLN A 200 15.23 0.27 -20.82
N TYR A 201 14.00 -0.21 -20.68
CA TYR A 201 13.54 -1.01 -19.54
C TYR A 201 13.31 -2.47 -19.94
N TRP A 202 13.47 -3.38 -18.98
CA TRP A 202 13.17 -4.80 -19.16
C TRP A 202 11.68 -5.06 -18.94
N GLU A 203 10.96 -5.32 -20.03
CA GLU A 203 9.51 -5.54 -20.04
C GLU A 203 9.20 -6.96 -20.57
N PRO A 204 9.19 -7.99 -19.71
CA PRO A 204 9.05 -9.40 -20.13
C PRO A 204 7.66 -9.75 -20.68
N LEU A 205 6.65 -8.90 -20.44
CA LEU A 205 5.30 -9.05 -20.98
C LEU A 205 4.90 -7.76 -21.68
N PRO A 206 4.20 -7.83 -22.83
CA PRO A 206 3.81 -6.65 -23.58
C PRO A 206 2.66 -5.90 -22.90
N GLU A 207 2.51 -4.63 -23.28
CA GLU A 207 1.32 -3.84 -23.06
C GLU A 207 0.15 -4.37 -23.90
N GLU A 208 -1.07 -4.27 -23.38
CA GLU A 208 -2.27 -4.67 -24.10
C GLU A 208 -3.20 -3.47 -24.38
N PRO A 209 -3.47 -3.16 -25.67
CA PRO A 209 -4.44 -2.13 -26.03
C PRO A 209 -5.88 -2.68 -26.10
N PHE A 210 -6.82 -1.91 -25.54
CA PHE A 210 -8.24 -2.22 -25.51
C PHE A 210 -9.06 -1.07 -26.07
N ARG A 211 -9.92 -1.40 -27.04
CA ARG A 211 -11.05 -0.54 -27.41
C ARG A 211 -12.12 -0.62 -26.33
N ILE A 212 -12.93 0.43 -26.24
CA ILE A 212 -14.02 0.51 -25.26
C ILE A 212 -15.37 0.40 -25.98
N ILE A 213 -16.33 -0.26 -25.34
CA ILE A 213 -17.69 -0.44 -25.89
C ILE A 213 -18.75 0.36 -25.13
N LYS A 214 -18.45 0.78 -23.90
CA LYS A 214 -19.35 1.57 -23.09
C LYS A 214 -18.59 2.39 -22.05
N LYS A 215 -19.13 3.54 -21.70
CA LYS A 215 -18.71 4.35 -20.56
C LYS A 215 -19.89 4.57 -19.62
N PHE A 216 -19.64 4.52 -18.33
CA PHE A 216 -20.61 4.75 -17.27
C PHE A 216 -20.08 5.91 -16.43
N VAL A 217 -20.64 7.10 -16.62
CA VAL A 217 -20.31 8.26 -15.78
C VAL A 217 -21.19 8.20 -14.54
N HIS A 218 -20.63 8.45 -13.36
CA HIS A 218 -21.42 8.46 -12.13
C HIS A 218 -22.60 9.43 -12.27
N PRO A 219 -23.85 9.04 -11.94
CA PRO A 219 -25.05 9.84 -12.24
C PRO A 219 -25.11 11.18 -11.49
N LYS A 220 -24.35 11.30 -10.40
CA LYS A 220 -24.21 12.54 -9.63
C LYS A 220 -23.00 13.39 -10.03
N PHE A 221 -22.27 13.01 -11.10
CA PHE A 221 -21.12 13.76 -11.58
C PHE A 221 -21.51 15.21 -11.92
N GLN A 222 -20.76 16.18 -11.40
CA GLN A 222 -20.93 17.59 -11.72
C GLN A 222 -19.58 18.21 -12.04
N PHE A 223 -19.42 18.61 -13.30
CA PHE A 223 -18.28 19.41 -13.72
C PHE A 223 -18.35 20.82 -13.14
N LYS A 224 -17.24 21.30 -12.58
CA LYS A 224 -17.10 22.61 -11.95
C LYS A 224 -15.92 23.34 -12.61
N VAL A 225 -16.14 24.59 -13.00
CA VAL A 225 -15.13 25.37 -13.72
C VAL A 225 -14.01 25.85 -12.80
N SER A 226 -14.34 26.22 -11.57
CA SER A 226 -13.44 26.87 -10.61
C SER A 226 -13.29 26.12 -9.29
N GLN A 227 -13.83 24.90 -9.21
CA GLN A 227 -13.86 24.06 -8.01
C GLN A 227 -13.62 22.60 -8.42
N PRO A 228 -13.26 21.72 -7.47
CA PRO A 228 -13.14 20.29 -7.75
C PRO A 228 -14.46 19.69 -8.25
N ASP A 229 -14.36 18.74 -9.18
CA ASP A 229 -15.50 18.08 -9.78
C ASP A 229 -16.17 17.12 -8.78
N ARG A 230 -17.49 17.22 -8.63
CA ARG A 230 -18.22 16.34 -7.71
C ARG A 230 -18.49 14.99 -8.32
N TYR A 231 -18.38 13.92 -7.52
CA TYR A 231 -18.54 12.53 -7.96
C TYR A 231 -17.75 12.22 -9.23
N ASP A 232 -16.49 12.62 -9.25
CA ASP A 232 -15.58 12.51 -10.39
C ASP A 232 -15.08 11.08 -10.58
N LEU A 233 -16.01 10.20 -10.92
CA LEU A 233 -15.80 8.78 -11.11
C LEU A 233 -16.56 8.29 -12.33
N ALA A 234 -15.90 7.48 -13.14
CA ALA A 234 -16.50 6.75 -14.22
C ALA A 234 -15.93 5.34 -14.37
N LEU A 235 -16.71 4.44 -14.96
CA LEU A 235 -16.26 3.12 -15.40
C LEU A 235 -16.25 3.03 -16.92
N ILE A 236 -15.28 2.32 -17.44
CA ILE A 236 -15.11 1.98 -18.85
C ILE A 236 -15.28 0.48 -19.00
N LYS A 237 -16.16 0.04 -19.93
CA LYS A 237 -16.25 -1.36 -20.34
C LYS A 237 -15.37 -1.61 -21.55
N LEU A 238 -14.41 -2.51 -21.41
CA LEU A 238 -13.50 -2.95 -22.46
C LEU A 238 -14.23 -3.85 -23.46
N ALA A 239 -13.82 -3.80 -24.73
CA ALA A 239 -14.43 -4.58 -25.81
C ALA A 239 -14.19 -6.09 -25.69
N LYS A 240 -13.06 -6.48 -25.09
CA LYS A 240 -12.68 -7.87 -24.82
C LYS A 240 -12.27 -7.99 -23.34
N PRO A 241 -12.46 -9.16 -22.70
CA PRO A 241 -11.91 -9.40 -21.38
C PRO A 241 -10.38 -9.37 -21.41
N VAL A 242 -9.82 -8.90 -20.31
CA VAL A 242 -8.39 -8.90 -20.02
C VAL A 242 -7.98 -10.31 -19.64
N ARG A 243 -6.83 -10.74 -20.17
CA ARG A 243 -6.13 -11.93 -19.71
C ARG A 243 -5.20 -11.50 -18.58
N PHE A 244 -5.44 -12.00 -17.38
CA PHE A 244 -4.57 -11.68 -16.26
C PHE A 244 -3.19 -12.32 -16.42
N GLN A 245 -2.18 -11.55 -16.02
CA GLN A 245 -0.75 -11.86 -16.11
C GLN A 245 0.00 -11.02 -15.06
N ASP A 246 1.30 -11.23 -14.90
CA ASP A 246 2.04 -10.62 -13.78
C ASP A 246 2.01 -9.08 -13.77
N ASN A 247 1.92 -8.44 -14.94
CA ASN A 247 1.75 -6.99 -15.10
C ASN A 247 0.29 -6.54 -15.29
N ILE A 248 -0.69 -7.46 -15.24
CA ILE A 248 -2.12 -7.13 -15.40
C ILE A 248 -2.99 -7.93 -14.42
N ILE A 249 -3.39 -7.30 -13.31
CA ILE A 249 -4.33 -7.85 -12.32
C ILE A 249 -5.28 -6.74 -11.82
N PRO A 250 -6.47 -7.08 -11.31
CA PRO A 250 -7.40 -6.06 -10.81
C PRO A 250 -7.02 -5.57 -9.40
N ILE A 251 -7.36 -4.33 -9.05
CA ILE A 251 -7.27 -3.80 -7.69
C ILE A 251 -8.48 -4.23 -6.85
N CYS A 252 -8.33 -4.35 -5.52
CA CYS A 252 -9.49 -4.54 -4.65
C CYS A 252 -10.27 -3.25 -4.44
N LEU A 253 -11.59 -3.36 -4.38
CA LEU A 253 -12.46 -2.25 -4.00
C LEU A 253 -12.57 -2.16 -2.47
N PRO A 254 -12.65 -0.96 -1.89
CA PRO A 254 -12.82 -0.77 -0.46
C PRO A 254 -14.24 -1.11 -0.02
N GLU A 255 -14.40 -1.52 1.24
CA GLU A 255 -15.72 -1.62 1.85
C GLU A 255 -16.41 -0.24 1.89
N LEU A 256 -17.75 -0.26 1.93
CA LEU A 256 -18.51 0.98 1.94
C LEU A 256 -18.22 1.77 3.23
N GLY A 257 -17.81 3.02 3.08
CA GLY A 257 -17.53 3.91 4.21
C GLY A 257 -16.18 3.69 4.91
N THR A 258 -15.31 2.83 4.38
CA THR A 258 -13.91 2.74 4.86
C THR A 258 -13.25 4.13 4.83
N SER A 259 -12.64 4.50 5.94
CA SER A 259 -11.87 5.74 6.07
C SER A 259 -10.38 5.43 5.93
N PHE A 260 -9.70 6.22 5.10
CA PHE A 260 -8.26 6.12 4.89
C PHE A 260 -7.48 7.32 5.46
N TYR A 261 -8.14 8.22 6.21
CA TYR A 261 -7.47 9.36 6.83
C TYR A 261 -6.30 8.93 7.72
N GLY A 262 -5.14 9.57 7.54
CA GLY A 262 -3.90 9.25 8.24
C GLY A 262 -3.13 8.05 7.67
N ALA A 263 -3.71 7.29 6.74
CA ALA A 263 -3.00 6.22 6.07
C ALA A 263 -1.99 6.76 5.04
N SER A 264 -0.98 5.95 4.74
CA SER A 264 -0.03 6.22 3.67
C SER A 264 -0.55 5.62 2.37
N GLY A 265 -0.92 6.47 1.41
CA GLY A 265 -1.30 6.07 0.06
C GLY A 265 -0.11 6.02 -0.89
N VAL A 266 -0.25 5.28 -1.97
CA VAL A 266 0.67 5.30 -3.11
C VAL A 266 -0.11 5.74 -4.34
N ILE A 267 0.45 6.70 -5.06
CA ILE A 267 -0.03 7.17 -6.36
C ILE A 267 0.97 6.75 -7.43
N ALA A 268 0.46 6.43 -8.62
CA ALA A 268 1.29 6.13 -9.78
C ALA A 268 0.68 6.72 -11.05
N GLY A 269 1.53 7.19 -11.96
CA GLY A 269 1.09 7.70 -13.26
C GLY A 269 2.21 8.22 -14.15
N TRP A 270 1.82 8.61 -15.36
CA TRP A 270 2.70 9.14 -16.42
C TRP A 270 2.59 10.66 -16.56
N GLY A 271 2.02 11.32 -15.55
CA GLY A 271 1.92 12.76 -15.50
C GLY A 271 3.28 13.45 -15.56
N LYS A 272 3.25 14.77 -15.74
CA LYS A 272 4.46 15.58 -15.81
C LYS A 272 5.28 15.45 -14.52
N THR A 273 6.58 15.25 -14.68
CA THR A 273 7.56 15.27 -13.57
C THR A 273 8.34 16.60 -13.47
N ASP A 274 8.17 17.51 -14.44
CA ASP A 274 8.81 18.84 -14.43
C ASP A 274 7.77 19.94 -14.67
N THR A 275 8.04 21.13 -14.13
CA THR A 275 7.21 22.34 -14.23
C THR A 275 7.32 23.03 -15.59
N LYS A 276 8.19 22.54 -16.50
CA LYS A 276 8.43 23.12 -17.81
C LYS A 276 7.24 22.96 -18.76
N TYR A 277 6.98 24.02 -19.53
CA TYR A 277 5.92 24.06 -20.54
C TYR A 277 6.23 23.14 -21.74
N GLY A 278 5.23 22.38 -22.22
CA GLY A 278 5.25 21.76 -23.56
C GLY A 278 5.13 20.24 -23.66
N LYS A 279 5.32 19.45 -22.60
CA LYS A 279 5.10 17.98 -22.60
C LYS A 279 3.87 17.63 -21.76
N THR A 280 3.01 16.70 -22.16
CA THR A 280 1.78 16.35 -21.39
C THR A 280 2.03 15.32 -20.27
N GLY A 281 3.25 14.80 -20.16
CA GLY A 281 3.62 13.74 -19.21
C GLY A 281 5.06 13.29 -19.38
N THR A 282 5.42 12.24 -18.64
CA THR A 282 6.62 11.42 -18.85
C THR A 282 6.28 10.16 -19.63
N ASN A 283 7.27 9.53 -20.26
CA ASN A 283 7.05 8.26 -20.93
C ASN A 283 7.07 7.07 -19.96
N ILE A 284 7.74 7.19 -18.81
CA ILE A 284 7.91 6.15 -17.80
C ILE A 284 6.92 6.33 -16.65
N LEU A 285 6.36 5.23 -16.14
CA LEU A 285 5.49 5.27 -14.97
C LEU A 285 6.30 5.69 -13.74
N HIS A 286 5.84 6.71 -13.04
CA HIS A 286 6.40 7.13 -11.75
C HIS A 286 5.44 6.79 -10.62
N LYS A 287 5.99 6.68 -9.42
CA LYS A 287 5.24 6.44 -8.18
C LYS A 287 5.66 7.41 -7.09
N ALA A 288 4.73 7.72 -6.19
CA ALA A 288 5.02 8.45 -4.97
C ALA A 288 4.15 7.97 -3.83
N THR A 289 4.72 8.01 -2.62
CA THR A 289 3.97 7.76 -1.39
C THR A 289 3.45 9.11 -0.87
N VAL A 290 2.16 9.20 -0.53
CA VAL A 290 1.52 10.43 -0.03
C VAL A 290 0.63 10.14 1.19
N PRO A 291 0.66 10.97 2.24
CA PRO A 291 -0.26 10.81 3.36
C PRO A 291 -1.67 11.27 2.96
N ILE A 292 -2.68 10.57 3.44
CA ILE A 292 -4.09 10.94 3.26
C ILE A 292 -4.49 11.89 4.39
N LEU A 293 -4.87 13.10 4.02
CA LEU A 293 -5.08 14.22 4.95
C LEU A 293 -6.51 14.28 5.45
N SER A 294 -6.70 14.78 6.67
CA SER A 294 -8.02 15.16 7.14
C SER A 294 -8.60 16.32 6.32
N ASP A 295 -9.94 16.43 6.27
CA ASP A 295 -10.61 17.50 5.53
C ASP A 295 -10.20 18.90 6.06
N ASP A 296 -10.07 19.05 7.38
CA ASP A 296 -9.65 20.30 8.02
C ASP A 296 -8.23 20.70 7.62
N GLU A 297 -7.30 19.75 7.63
CA GLU A 297 -5.91 19.96 7.23
C GLU A 297 -5.80 20.34 5.75
N CYS A 298 -6.53 19.62 4.88
CA CYS A 298 -6.58 19.94 3.45
C CYS A 298 -7.08 21.36 3.20
N LEU A 299 -8.21 21.74 3.80
CA LEU A 299 -8.78 23.07 3.64
C LEU A 299 -7.85 24.14 4.22
N GLN A 300 -7.15 23.86 5.32
CA GLN A 300 -6.18 24.76 5.91
C GLN A 300 -4.99 25.00 4.96
N TRP A 301 -4.43 23.95 4.37
CA TRP A 301 -3.29 24.05 3.46
C TRP A 301 -3.62 24.87 2.21
N HIS A 302 -4.76 24.60 1.56
CA HIS A 302 -5.21 25.43 0.43
C HIS A 302 -5.43 26.90 0.82
N ARG A 303 -6.01 27.18 2.00
CA ARG A 303 -6.18 28.56 2.48
C ARG A 303 -4.86 29.28 2.69
N GLN A 304 -3.79 28.60 3.16
CA GLN A 304 -2.46 29.20 3.29
C GLN A 304 -1.90 29.67 1.94
N LYS A 305 -2.36 29.07 0.83
CA LYS A 305 -2.01 29.46 -0.53
C LYS A 305 -3.01 30.42 -1.18
N ASN A 306 -3.94 30.98 -0.40
CA ASN A 306 -5.04 31.82 -0.89
C ASN A 306 -5.94 31.10 -1.91
N ILE A 307 -6.07 29.78 -1.81
CA ILE A 307 -6.94 28.97 -2.64
C ILE A 307 -8.18 28.60 -1.83
N HIS A 308 -9.36 28.98 -2.33
CA HIS A 308 -10.63 28.61 -1.72
C HIS A 308 -11.18 27.35 -2.38
N VAL A 309 -11.16 26.24 -1.65
CA VAL A 309 -11.64 24.93 -2.10
C VAL A 309 -12.91 24.55 -1.35
N GLU A 310 -13.94 24.15 -2.08
CA GLU A 310 -15.14 23.48 -1.57
C GLU A 310 -14.92 21.97 -1.58
N LEU A 311 -14.61 21.41 -0.41
CA LEU A 311 -14.46 19.97 -0.24
C LEU A 311 -15.81 19.34 0.16
N TYR A 312 -16.21 18.28 -0.56
CA TYR A 312 -17.45 17.54 -0.30
C TYR A 312 -17.13 16.13 0.24
N THR A 313 -18.14 15.46 0.80
CA THR A 313 -17.99 14.14 1.45
C THR A 313 -17.35 13.07 0.54
N GLU A 314 -17.65 13.13 -0.75
CA GLU A 314 -17.11 12.27 -1.82
C GLU A 314 -15.70 12.62 -2.26
N MET A 315 -15.04 13.56 -1.58
CA MET A 315 -13.67 13.97 -1.84
C MET A 315 -12.80 13.72 -0.61
N PHE A 316 -11.50 13.64 -0.84
CA PHE A 316 -10.48 13.74 0.19
C PHE A 316 -9.18 14.25 -0.44
N CYS A 317 -8.21 14.63 0.38
CA CYS A 317 -6.93 15.12 -0.11
C CYS A 317 -5.79 14.21 0.32
N ALA A 318 -4.74 14.17 -0.50
CA ALA A 318 -3.50 13.49 -0.16
C ALA A 318 -2.31 14.25 -0.73
N GLY A 319 -1.23 14.31 0.03
CA GLY A 319 -0.02 15.04 -0.35
C GLY A 319 0.81 15.45 0.85
N HIS A 320 2.08 15.77 0.62
CA HIS A 320 2.99 16.20 1.69
C HIS A 320 2.92 17.71 1.91
N SER A 321 3.22 18.14 3.14
CA SER A 321 3.28 19.57 3.48
C SER A 321 4.42 20.30 2.77
N ASP A 322 5.55 19.62 2.55
CA ASP A 322 6.69 20.15 1.82
C ASP A 322 6.46 20.25 0.30
N GLY A 323 5.39 19.63 -0.21
CA GLY A 323 5.02 19.65 -1.62
C GLY A 323 6.03 19.03 -2.55
N HIS A 324 6.94 18.16 -2.10
CA HIS A 324 7.94 17.59 -3.00
C HIS A 324 7.37 16.45 -3.87
N MET A 325 6.19 15.92 -3.51
CA MET A 325 5.57 14.77 -4.19
C MET A 325 4.05 14.98 -4.29
N ASP A 326 3.53 15.07 -5.50
CA ASP A 326 2.11 15.24 -5.79
C ASP A 326 1.74 14.65 -7.16
N ALA A 327 0.46 14.33 -7.37
CA ALA A 327 -0.06 13.97 -8.68
C ALA A 327 -0.09 15.21 -9.59
N CYS A 328 0.24 15.05 -10.87
CA CYS A 328 0.36 16.16 -11.80
C CYS A 328 -0.54 16.02 -13.05
N LEU A 329 -0.45 16.99 -13.95
CA LEU A 329 -1.08 16.93 -15.28
C LEU A 329 -0.71 15.62 -15.98
N GLY A 330 -1.72 14.82 -16.32
CA GLY A 330 -1.58 13.50 -16.93
C GLY A 330 -1.91 12.34 -15.98
N ASP A 331 -1.94 12.59 -14.66
CA ASP A 331 -2.31 11.59 -13.64
C ASP A 331 -3.81 11.58 -13.32
N SER A 332 -4.59 12.48 -13.91
CA SER A 332 -6.05 12.50 -13.75
C SER A 332 -6.65 11.13 -14.05
N GLY A 333 -7.45 10.61 -13.12
CA GLY A 333 -8.05 9.27 -13.24
C GLY A 333 -7.16 8.12 -12.75
N SER A 334 -5.88 8.33 -12.47
CA SER A 334 -5.02 7.33 -11.83
C SER A 334 -5.52 6.96 -10.43
N PRO A 335 -5.20 5.74 -9.95
CA PRO A 335 -5.57 5.31 -8.61
C PRO A 335 -4.64 5.90 -7.54
N LEU A 336 -5.24 6.24 -6.40
CA LEU A 336 -4.54 6.27 -5.12
C LEU A 336 -4.87 4.96 -4.39
N VAL A 337 -3.84 4.15 -4.13
CA VAL A 337 -3.99 2.84 -3.48
C VAL A 337 -3.40 2.84 -2.08
N VAL A 338 -3.98 2.04 -1.19
CA VAL A 338 -3.48 1.81 0.17
C VAL A 338 -3.28 0.31 0.35
N GLN A 339 -2.20 -0.09 1.01
CA GLN A 339 -1.98 -1.48 1.38
C GLN A 339 -2.69 -1.77 2.71
N ASP A 340 -3.54 -2.79 2.75
CA ASP A 340 -4.16 -3.29 3.96
C ASP A 340 -3.13 -4.03 4.82
N ASP A 341 -2.92 -3.55 6.03
CA ASP A 341 -1.93 -4.10 6.97
C ASP A 341 -2.27 -5.53 7.43
N LEU A 342 -3.54 -5.95 7.35
CA LEU A 342 -3.98 -7.26 7.85
C LEU A 342 -3.69 -8.41 6.87
N ASN A 343 -3.84 -8.18 5.57
CA ASN A 343 -3.72 -9.22 4.55
C ASN A 343 -2.71 -8.87 3.44
N GLY A 344 -2.10 -7.68 3.48
CA GLY A 344 -1.12 -7.20 2.51
C GLY A 344 -1.70 -6.82 1.14
N ARG A 345 -3.02 -6.84 0.96
CA ARG A 345 -3.70 -6.53 -0.30
C ARG A 345 -3.74 -5.03 -0.54
N TRP A 346 -3.67 -4.65 -1.80
CA TRP A 346 -3.84 -3.27 -2.23
C TRP A 346 -5.31 -2.96 -2.50
N ILE A 347 -5.76 -1.84 -1.95
CA ILE A 347 -7.14 -1.37 -2.00
C ILE A 347 -7.17 0.00 -2.70
N LEU A 348 -8.16 0.18 -3.58
CA LEU A 348 -8.41 1.45 -4.25
C LEU A 348 -9.06 2.46 -3.30
N ALA A 349 -8.27 3.34 -2.70
CA ALA A 349 -8.77 4.38 -1.80
C ALA A 349 -9.37 5.57 -2.56
N GLY A 350 -8.74 6.00 -3.66
CA GLY A 350 -9.17 7.18 -4.40
C GLY A 350 -8.89 7.13 -5.90
N ILE A 351 -9.53 8.05 -6.63
CA ILE A 351 -9.25 8.36 -8.03
C ILE A 351 -8.80 9.81 -8.12
N THR A 352 -7.65 10.08 -8.75
CA THR A 352 -7.10 11.43 -8.91
C THR A 352 -8.09 12.32 -9.69
N SER A 353 -8.53 13.42 -9.09
CA SER A 353 -9.57 14.29 -9.66
C SER A 353 -9.03 15.68 -10.01
N ALA A 354 -8.46 16.40 -9.05
CA ALA A 354 -8.03 17.78 -9.24
C ALA A 354 -6.73 18.09 -8.46
N GLY A 355 -6.05 19.15 -8.88
CA GLY A 355 -4.87 19.72 -8.22
C GLY A 355 -4.70 21.18 -8.63
N PHE A 356 -4.09 21.99 -7.76
CA PHE A 356 -3.88 23.43 -7.98
C PHE A 356 -2.42 23.79 -8.31
N GLY A 357 -1.63 22.78 -8.62
CA GLY A 357 -0.20 22.84 -8.91
C GLY A 357 0.33 21.41 -8.99
N CYS A 358 1.61 21.26 -9.31
CA CYS A 358 2.30 19.98 -9.16
C CYS A 358 3.52 20.21 -8.30
N ALA A 359 3.70 19.39 -7.28
CA ALA A 359 4.80 19.50 -6.34
C ALA A 359 4.94 20.92 -5.76
N VAL A 360 3.82 21.48 -5.28
CA VAL A 360 3.80 22.76 -4.56
C VAL A 360 3.50 22.51 -3.09
N ASP A 361 4.29 23.11 -2.22
CA ASP A 361 4.14 22.98 -0.77
C ASP A 361 2.72 23.38 -0.34
N HIS A 362 2.15 22.63 0.60
CA HIS A 362 0.79 22.88 1.11
C HIS A 362 -0.31 22.99 0.02
N GLN A 363 -0.15 22.29 -1.11
CA GLN A 363 -1.19 22.14 -2.13
C GLN A 363 -1.42 20.66 -2.41
N PRO A 364 -2.16 19.94 -1.56
CA PRO A 364 -2.38 18.52 -1.76
C PRO A 364 -3.30 18.29 -2.97
N GLY A 365 -3.13 17.13 -3.62
CA GLY A 365 -4.07 16.65 -4.64
C GLY A 365 -5.43 16.29 -4.03
N ILE A 366 -6.48 16.44 -4.82
CA ILE A 366 -7.86 16.12 -4.46
C ILE A 366 -8.31 14.88 -5.23
N TYR A 367 -8.87 13.92 -4.51
CA TYR A 367 -9.24 12.60 -5.00
C TYR A 367 -10.72 12.35 -4.76
N HIS A 368 -11.37 11.63 -5.68
CA HIS A 368 -12.69 11.07 -5.43
C HIS A 368 -12.59 9.89 -4.46
N LYS A 369 -13.36 9.92 -3.37
CA LYS A 369 -13.40 8.91 -2.29
C LYS A 369 -14.16 7.66 -2.76
N VAL A 370 -13.42 6.63 -3.19
CA VAL A 370 -14.01 5.43 -3.80
C VAL A 370 -14.93 4.68 -2.85
N ALA A 371 -14.59 4.63 -1.56
CA ALA A 371 -15.40 4.01 -0.49
C ALA A 371 -16.83 4.57 -0.37
N LEU A 372 -17.13 5.79 -0.87
CA LEU A 372 -18.51 6.31 -0.91
C LEU A 372 -19.29 5.87 -2.16
N THR A 373 -18.61 5.32 -3.15
CA THR A 373 -19.18 4.93 -4.45
C THR A 373 -18.99 3.46 -4.78
N THR A 374 -18.41 2.66 -3.88
CA THR A 374 -18.24 1.21 -4.04
C THR A 374 -19.53 0.53 -4.51
N ASN A 375 -20.66 0.81 -3.87
CA ASN A 375 -21.94 0.21 -4.25
C ASN A 375 -22.36 0.52 -5.70
N TRP A 376 -22.05 1.72 -6.19
CA TRP A 376 -22.34 2.08 -7.57
C TRP A 376 -21.44 1.31 -8.55
N ILE A 377 -20.16 1.14 -8.20
CA ILE A 377 -19.22 0.33 -8.98
C ILE A 377 -19.72 -1.12 -9.05
N LEU A 378 -19.98 -1.73 -7.89
CA LEU A 378 -20.42 -3.12 -7.79
C LEU A 378 -21.72 -3.37 -8.54
N LYS A 379 -22.68 -2.44 -8.47
CA LYS A 379 -23.92 -2.54 -9.22
C LYS A 379 -23.68 -2.62 -10.74
N ILE A 380 -22.76 -1.81 -11.27
CA ILE A 380 -22.43 -1.87 -12.71
C ILE A 380 -21.72 -3.18 -13.07
N LEU A 381 -20.83 -3.66 -12.20
CA LEU A 381 -20.14 -4.94 -12.40
C LEU A 381 -21.12 -6.14 -12.38
N GLN A 382 -22.22 -6.04 -11.63
CA GLN A 382 -23.25 -7.07 -11.53
C GLN A 382 -24.24 -7.08 -12.71
N GLU A 383 -24.55 -5.91 -13.28
CA GLU A 383 -25.54 -5.78 -14.36
C GLU A 383 -25.07 -6.34 -15.72
N ASP A 384 -23.81 -6.79 -15.82
CA ASP A 384 -23.18 -7.20 -17.08
C ASP A 384 -22.04 -8.23 -16.84
N PRO A 385 -22.41 -9.45 -16.38
CA PRO A 385 -21.48 -10.47 -15.90
C PRO A 385 -20.51 -11.04 -16.96
#